data_AF-A0A2G9YRW0-F1
#
_entry.id   AF-A0A2G9YRW0-F1
#
_cell.length_a   1.000
_cell.length_b   1.000
_cell.length_c   1.000
_cell.angle_alpha   90.00
_cell.angle_beta   90.00
_cell.angle_gamma   90.00
#
_symmetry.space_group_name_H-M   'P 1'
#
loop_
_entity.id
_entity.type
_entity.pdbx_description
1 polymer ?
#
loop_
_entity_poly.entity_id
_entity_poly.type
_entity_poly.pdbx_seq_one_letter_code
_entity_poly.pdbx_strand_id
1 'polypeptide(L)'
;MSKNMPKNTLLNLKPIQKLINGVGKDVKKYFGKNKSCIIGLEDDGVFYGKGLYEWLGQGKANLNFTTMDDDGRGLEEEKVKDRKVLLVDNDVVSGKGYKRAMETMRLKKEKLKIKDIKYAVLCDRAGLADFSVESYSAYAPWSLERLDGIDLKIIQALAKDGRASLVEIAKGTGLSPVGIKNRVERLIEDRVLKIQGLLNMEKVYSVSAHIEIEADSQTTKRLIEKLEKSPLVYHLVKASGRYNLMVSIVAPNLESIESFIAKKLRTEPGIKHVEVNVGELPIIPKTWNPPIA
;
A
#
# COMPACT_ATOMS: atom_id res chain seq x y z
N MET A 1 -0.48 23.68 -17.89
CA MET A 1 -1.72 24.01 -18.63
C MET A 1 -2.92 23.47 -17.86
N SER A 2 -3.61 24.29 -17.06
CA SER A 2 -4.82 23.87 -16.35
C SER A 2 -6.04 24.01 -17.27
N LYS A 3 -6.49 22.91 -17.87
CA LYS A 3 -7.85 22.86 -18.43
C LYS A 3 -8.83 22.65 -17.28
N ASN A 4 -9.80 23.54 -17.19
CA ASN A 4 -10.94 23.48 -16.26
C ASN A 4 -11.60 22.10 -16.31
N MET A 5 -11.42 21.30 -15.25
CA MET A 5 -12.29 20.14 -15.01
C MET A 5 -13.69 20.66 -14.63
N PRO A 6 -14.78 20.07 -15.16
CA PRO A 6 -16.13 20.41 -14.75
C PRO A 6 -16.32 20.22 -13.23
N LYS A 7 -17.08 21.12 -12.58
CA LYS A 7 -17.51 20.93 -11.18
C LYS A 7 -18.20 19.57 -11.04
N ASN A 8 -17.79 18.76 -10.07
CA ASN A 8 -18.22 17.38 -9.76
C ASN A 8 -17.59 16.22 -10.55
N THR A 9 -16.59 16.42 -11.42
CA THR A 9 -15.94 15.26 -12.08
C THR A 9 -15.09 14.43 -11.12
N LEU A 10 -14.40 15.06 -10.15
CA LEU A 10 -13.54 14.36 -9.18
C LEU A 10 -14.33 13.45 -8.23
N LEU A 11 -15.52 13.89 -7.80
CA LEU A 11 -16.38 13.13 -6.88
C LEU A 11 -16.90 11.81 -7.47
N ASN A 12 -16.88 11.66 -8.79
CA ASN A 12 -17.28 10.43 -9.47
C ASN A 12 -16.14 9.40 -9.57
N LEU A 13 -14.91 9.79 -9.22
CA LEU A 13 -13.76 8.88 -9.29
C LEU A 13 -13.78 7.92 -8.11
N LYS A 14 -13.70 6.61 -8.39
CA LYS A 14 -13.68 5.55 -7.37
C LYS A 14 -12.69 5.80 -6.22
N PRO A 15 -11.44 6.27 -6.44
CA PRO A 15 -10.51 6.55 -5.34
C PRO A 15 -10.99 7.67 -4.41
N ILE A 16 -11.63 8.71 -4.94
CA ILE A 16 -12.17 9.82 -4.15
C ILE A 16 -13.40 9.38 -3.36
N GLN A 17 -14.31 8.62 -3.99
CA GLN A 17 -15.45 8.02 -3.30
C GLN A 17 -15.01 7.12 -2.15
N LYS A 18 -13.97 6.31 -2.37
CA LYS A 18 -13.39 5.46 -1.33
C LYS A 18 -12.85 6.27 -0.15
N LEU A 19 -12.12 7.36 -0.42
CA LEU A 19 -11.64 8.27 0.62
C LEU A 19 -12.79 8.90 1.41
N ILE A 20 -13.76 9.49 0.71
CA ILE A 20 -14.92 10.13 1.34
C ILE A 20 -15.71 9.14 2.20
N ASN A 21 -15.96 7.93 1.69
CA ASN A 21 -16.69 6.89 2.41
C ASN A 21 -15.93 6.40 3.65
N GLY A 22 -14.59 6.34 3.57
CA GLY A 22 -13.75 5.86 4.67
C GLY A 22 -13.53 6.89 5.78
N VAL A 23 -13.19 8.15 5.44
CA VAL A 23 -12.79 9.15 6.44
C VAL A 23 -13.69 10.39 6.49
N GLY A 24 -14.57 10.59 5.50
CA GLY A 24 -15.29 11.85 5.31
C GLY A 24 -16.18 12.24 6.50
N LYS A 25 -16.85 11.27 7.13
CA LYS A 25 -17.71 11.53 8.31
C LYS A 25 -16.89 12.06 9.49
N ASP A 26 -15.74 11.45 9.76
CA ASP A 26 -14.89 11.83 10.89
C ASP A 26 -14.14 13.13 10.63
N VAL A 27 -13.69 13.36 9.40
CA VAL A 27 -13.15 14.65 8.96
C VAL A 27 -14.19 15.77 9.10
N LYS A 28 -15.44 15.52 8.70
CA LYS A 28 -16.54 16.49 8.86
C LYS A 28 -16.79 16.81 10.34
N LYS A 29 -16.79 15.78 11.20
CA LYS A 29 -16.91 15.93 12.66
C LYS A 29 -15.75 16.74 13.24
N TYR A 30 -14.52 16.45 12.79
CA TYR A 30 -13.30 17.13 13.22
C TYR A 30 -13.35 18.64 12.97
N PHE A 31 -13.68 19.02 11.73
CA PHE A 31 -13.80 20.42 11.37
C PHE A 31 -14.99 21.10 12.08
N GLY A 32 -16.13 20.41 12.18
CA GLY A 32 -17.33 20.94 12.80
C GLY A 32 -17.72 22.30 12.20
N LYS A 33 -18.03 23.28 13.06
CA LYS A 33 -18.37 24.67 12.64
C LYS A 33 -17.14 25.59 12.48
N ASN A 34 -15.93 25.10 12.71
CA ASN A 34 -14.73 25.94 12.66
C ASN A 34 -14.38 26.37 11.23
N LYS A 35 -13.77 27.56 11.08
CA LYS A 35 -13.03 27.91 9.84
C LYS A 35 -11.95 26.86 9.62
N SER A 36 -11.87 26.31 8.42
CA SER A 36 -11.09 25.10 8.14
C SER A 36 -10.28 25.25 6.86
N CYS A 37 -9.15 24.55 6.77
CA CYS A 37 -8.37 24.44 5.55
C CYS A 37 -7.95 22.98 5.33
N ILE A 38 -8.05 22.54 4.08
CA ILE A 38 -7.43 21.31 3.61
C ILE A 38 -6.13 21.68 2.90
N ILE A 39 -5.05 20.96 3.19
CA ILE A 39 -3.76 21.10 2.54
C ILE A 39 -3.47 19.79 1.82
N GLY A 40 -3.39 19.81 0.49
CA GLY A 40 -2.91 18.66 -0.28
C GLY A 40 -1.38 18.62 -0.26
N LEU A 41 -0.80 17.51 0.19
CA LEU A 41 0.64 17.30 0.20
C LEU A 41 1.13 16.70 -1.11
N GLU A 42 2.20 17.29 -1.66
CA GLU A 42 2.81 16.83 -2.91
C GLU A 42 1.78 16.65 -4.05
N ASP A 43 2.07 15.89 -5.10
CA ASP A 43 1.14 15.73 -6.22
C ASP A 43 -0.05 14.81 -5.88
N ASP A 44 0.22 13.72 -5.15
CA ASP A 44 -0.79 12.70 -4.87
C ASP A 44 -1.79 13.17 -3.79
N GLY A 45 -1.32 13.82 -2.72
CA GLY A 45 -2.19 14.38 -1.68
C GLY A 45 -3.07 15.51 -2.18
N VAL A 46 -2.65 16.24 -3.22
CA VAL A 46 -3.48 17.26 -3.88
C VAL A 46 -4.71 16.67 -4.54
N PHE A 47 -4.60 15.50 -5.16
CA PHE A 47 -5.73 14.82 -5.79
C PHE A 47 -6.81 14.48 -4.74
N TYR A 48 -6.41 13.82 -3.64
CA TYR A 48 -7.29 13.43 -2.55
C TYR A 48 -7.84 14.62 -1.76
N GLY A 49 -6.99 15.60 -1.49
CA GLY A 49 -7.37 16.83 -0.79
C GLY A 49 -8.40 17.64 -1.57
N LYS A 50 -8.26 17.75 -2.91
CA LYS A 50 -9.27 18.39 -3.77
C LYS A 50 -10.60 17.64 -3.73
N GLY A 51 -10.58 16.30 -3.78
CA GLY A 51 -11.80 15.50 -3.67
C GLY A 51 -12.55 15.73 -2.35
N LEU A 52 -11.83 15.73 -1.22
CA LEU A 52 -12.42 16.05 0.09
C LEU A 52 -12.92 17.50 0.17
N TYR A 53 -12.18 18.45 -0.40
CA TYR A 53 -12.56 19.85 -0.45
C TYR A 53 -13.86 20.06 -1.23
N GLU A 54 -13.99 19.48 -2.42
CA GLU A 54 -15.21 19.55 -3.22
C GLU A 54 -16.39 18.92 -2.49
N TRP A 55 -16.20 17.75 -1.86
CA TRP A 55 -17.27 17.07 -1.14
C TRP A 55 -17.75 17.84 0.10
N LEU A 56 -16.81 18.34 0.93
CA LEU A 56 -17.16 19.14 2.11
C LEU A 56 -17.74 20.50 1.74
N GLY A 57 -17.27 21.09 0.63
CA GLY A 57 -17.74 22.37 0.12
C GLY A 57 -19.24 22.40 -0.21
N GLN A 58 -19.84 21.25 -0.52
CA GLN A 58 -21.29 21.13 -0.75
C GLN A 58 -22.15 21.48 0.49
N GLY A 59 -21.56 21.55 1.69
CA GLY A 59 -22.31 21.83 2.92
C GLY A 59 -21.53 22.57 4.01
N LYS A 60 -20.39 23.19 3.71
CA LYS A 60 -19.55 23.89 4.69
C LYS A 60 -19.10 25.27 4.19
N ALA A 61 -19.63 26.32 4.83
CA ALA A 61 -19.10 27.67 4.66
C ALA A 61 -17.70 27.81 5.29
N ASN A 62 -16.82 28.63 4.69
CA ASN A 62 -15.47 28.96 5.18
C ASN A 62 -14.48 27.78 5.22
N LEU A 63 -14.51 26.93 4.19
CA LEU A 63 -13.49 25.93 3.91
C LEU A 63 -12.50 26.48 2.87
N ASN A 64 -11.21 26.38 3.15
CA ASN A 64 -10.14 26.72 2.21
C ASN A 64 -9.44 25.46 1.69
N PHE A 65 -8.80 25.59 0.53
CA PHE A 65 -7.86 24.60 -0.02
C PHE A 65 -6.55 25.27 -0.43
N THR A 66 -5.44 24.66 -0.06
CA THR A 66 -4.08 25.01 -0.52
C THR A 66 -3.24 23.74 -0.64
N THR A 67 -1.99 23.88 -1.04
CA THR A 67 -1.07 22.78 -1.30
C THR A 67 0.29 23.11 -0.70
N MET A 68 1.08 22.11 -0.37
CA MET A 68 2.49 22.30 -0.02
C MET A 68 3.29 21.01 -0.21
N ASP A 69 4.60 21.14 -0.34
CA ASP A 69 5.53 20.02 -0.19
C ASP A 69 5.61 19.61 1.30
N ASP A 70 6.15 18.42 1.59
CA ASP A 70 6.24 17.92 2.96
C ASP A 70 7.20 18.71 3.89
N ASP A 71 8.03 19.58 3.33
CA ASP A 71 8.85 20.57 4.05
C ASP A 71 8.19 21.96 4.14
N GLY A 72 6.93 22.07 3.69
CA GLY A 72 6.10 23.27 3.74
C GLY A 72 6.34 24.28 2.63
N ARG A 73 7.20 24.00 1.64
CA ARG A 73 7.31 24.85 0.45
C ARG A 73 5.97 24.92 -0.29
N GLY A 74 5.64 26.10 -0.81
CA GLY A 74 4.40 26.34 -1.56
C GLY A 74 3.17 26.65 -0.70
N LEU A 75 3.28 26.59 0.64
CA LEU A 75 2.14 26.87 1.53
C LEU A 75 1.68 28.33 1.46
N GLU A 76 0.40 28.55 1.15
CA GLU A 76 -0.24 29.86 1.23
C GLU A 76 -0.69 30.17 2.68
N GLU A 77 0.18 30.79 3.49
CA GLU A 77 -0.03 30.99 4.94
C GLU A 77 -1.37 31.68 5.29
N GLU A 78 -1.84 32.63 4.48
CA GLU A 78 -3.12 33.33 4.71
C GLU A 78 -4.35 32.41 4.60
N LYS A 79 -4.25 31.32 3.83
CA LYS A 79 -5.34 30.34 3.69
C LYS A 79 -5.46 29.43 4.90
N VAL A 80 -4.41 29.29 5.72
CA VAL A 80 -4.38 28.42 6.90
C VAL A 80 -4.48 29.18 8.22
N LYS A 81 -4.19 30.49 8.22
CA LYS A 81 -4.25 31.35 9.40
C LYS A 81 -5.60 31.29 10.12
N ASP A 82 -5.59 31.22 11.45
CA ASP A 82 -6.77 31.18 12.33
C ASP A 82 -7.77 30.03 12.07
N ARG A 83 -7.32 28.92 11.45
CA ARG A 83 -8.16 27.78 11.03
C ARG A 83 -7.74 26.46 11.66
N LYS A 84 -8.65 25.48 11.66
CA LYS A 84 -8.28 24.07 11.78
C LYS A 84 -7.74 23.57 10.45
N VAL A 85 -6.69 22.76 10.48
CA VAL A 85 -5.99 22.30 9.28
C VAL A 85 -6.06 20.79 9.20
N LEU A 86 -6.36 20.29 8.01
CA LEU A 86 -6.19 18.88 7.65
C LEU A 86 -5.14 18.78 6.54
N LEU A 87 -4.02 18.15 6.83
CA LEU A 87 -3.09 17.70 5.80
C LEU A 87 -3.67 16.44 5.18
N VAL A 88 -3.67 16.38 3.86
CA VAL A 88 -4.15 15.23 3.10
C VAL A 88 -3.03 14.74 2.21
N ASP A 89 -2.74 13.46 2.35
CA ASP A 89 -1.75 12.74 1.57
C ASP A 89 -2.39 11.47 1.00
N ASN A 90 -1.67 10.76 0.16
CA ASN A 90 -2.10 9.45 -0.34
C ASN A 90 -1.77 8.35 0.67
N ASP A 91 -0.52 8.28 1.15
CA ASP A 91 -0.10 7.22 2.05
C ASP A 91 0.96 7.61 3.10
N VAL A 92 0.98 6.87 4.20
CA VAL A 92 2.07 6.92 5.19
C VAL A 92 2.75 5.55 5.22
N VAL A 93 3.87 5.42 4.49
CA VAL A 93 4.62 4.15 4.42
C VAL A 93 5.72 4.08 5.48
N SER A 94 6.66 5.04 5.48
CA SER A 94 7.78 5.08 6.43
C SER A 94 7.57 6.05 7.60
N GLY A 95 6.54 6.91 7.49
CA GLY A 95 6.32 8.03 8.41
C GLY A 95 7.26 9.23 8.23
N LYS A 96 8.24 9.19 7.32
CA LYS A 96 9.20 10.30 7.11
C LYS A 96 8.51 11.58 6.61
N GLY A 97 7.72 11.48 5.53
CA GLY A 97 6.96 12.62 4.98
C GLY A 97 5.96 13.18 5.99
N TYR A 98 5.18 12.30 6.64
CA TYR A 98 4.32 12.66 7.77
C TYR A 98 5.06 13.47 8.85
N LYS A 99 6.23 12.99 9.32
CA LYS A 99 7.01 13.66 10.36
C LYS A 99 7.46 15.05 9.91
N ARG A 100 8.01 15.17 8.70
CA ARG A 100 8.46 16.46 8.13
C ARG A 100 7.30 17.45 8.02
N ALA A 101 6.17 17.01 7.47
CA ALA A 101 5.01 17.88 7.27
C ALA A 101 4.39 18.33 8.61
N MET A 102 4.24 17.40 9.55
CA MET A 102 3.71 17.70 10.88
C MET A 102 4.63 18.61 11.68
N GLU A 103 5.95 18.39 11.63
CA GLU A 103 6.94 19.24 12.28
C GLU A 103 6.90 20.66 11.70
N THR A 104 6.90 20.78 10.38
CA THR A 104 6.81 22.08 9.69
C THR A 104 5.56 22.85 10.09
N MET A 105 4.40 22.20 10.11
CA MET A 105 3.15 22.86 10.50
C MET A 105 3.08 23.20 11.99
N ARG A 106 3.69 22.37 12.85
CA ARG A 106 3.82 22.67 14.29
C ARG A 106 4.68 23.91 14.53
N LEU A 107 5.80 24.06 13.82
CA LEU A 107 6.65 25.25 13.90
C LEU A 107 5.92 26.52 13.46
N LYS A 108 5.00 26.42 12.49
CA LYS A 108 4.18 27.55 12.02
C LYS A 108 2.91 27.80 12.86
N LYS A 109 2.56 26.90 13.80
CA LYS A 109 1.26 26.89 14.49
C LYS A 109 0.99 28.18 15.27
N GLU A 110 1.96 28.64 16.05
CA GLU A 110 1.80 29.84 16.88
C GLU A 110 1.72 31.11 16.04
N LYS A 111 2.68 31.31 15.13
CA LYS A 111 2.73 32.46 14.20
C LYS A 111 1.43 32.62 13.40
N LEU A 112 0.89 31.51 12.90
CA LEU A 112 -0.31 31.50 12.06
C LEU A 112 -1.60 31.30 12.85
N LYS A 113 -1.52 31.18 14.19
CA LYS A 113 -2.67 30.92 15.07
C LYS A 113 -3.51 29.73 14.61
N ILE A 114 -2.85 28.68 14.10
CA ILE A 114 -3.52 27.47 13.64
C ILE A 114 -4.15 26.78 14.85
N LYS A 115 -5.47 26.57 14.79
CA LYS A 115 -6.25 26.08 15.92
C LYS A 115 -5.92 24.63 16.24
N ASP A 116 -5.81 23.81 15.22
CA ASP A 116 -5.48 22.39 15.32
C ASP A 116 -5.01 21.85 13.98
N ILE A 117 -4.23 20.77 14.02
CA ILE A 117 -3.61 20.15 12.83
C ILE A 117 -3.85 18.65 12.91
N LYS A 118 -4.50 18.09 11.90
CA LYS A 118 -4.66 16.65 11.71
C LYS A 118 -4.17 16.19 10.36
N TYR A 119 -3.97 14.89 10.22
CA TYR A 119 -3.50 14.25 9.01
C TYR A 119 -4.49 13.17 8.53
N ALA A 120 -4.82 13.18 7.23
CA ALA A 120 -5.65 12.17 6.60
C ALA A 120 -4.94 11.54 5.40
N VAL A 121 -5.07 10.22 5.26
CA VAL A 121 -4.54 9.47 4.13
C VAL A 121 -5.53 8.45 3.58
N LEU A 122 -5.30 8.01 2.35
CA LEU A 122 -5.97 6.83 1.84
C LEU A 122 -5.43 5.57 2.55
N CYS A 123 -4.10 5.44 2.68
CA CYS A 123 -3.46 4.26 3.28
C CYS A 123 -2.46 4.64 4.39
N ASP A 124 -2.69 4.19 5.63
CA ASP A 124 -1.75 4.36 6.73
C ASP A 124 -1.13 3.02 7.09
N ARG A 125 0.17 2.87 6.79
CA ARG A 125 0.94 1.65 7.11
C ARG A 125 1.74 1.77 8.40
N ALA A 126 1.93 3.00 8.90
CA ALA A 126 2.72 3.27 10.08
C ALA A 126 1.85 3.50 11.33
N GLY A 127 0.54 3.65 11.16
CA GLY A 127 -0.41 3.93 12.25
C GLY A 127 -0.24 5.34 12.82
N LEU A 128 0.11 6.32 11.99
CA LEU A 128 0.42 7.69 12.38
C LEU A 128 -0.68 8.70 12.03
N ALA A 129 -1.54 8.40 11.06
CA ALA A 129 -2.55 9.32 10.57
C ALA A 129 -3.73 9.41 11.55
N ASP A 130 -4.33 10.60 11.67
CA ASP A 130 -5.56 10.78 12.44
C ASP A 130 -6.76 10.12 11.76
N PHE A 131 -6.74 10.06 10.42
CA PHE A 131 -7.79 9.47 9.61
C PHE A 131 -7.16 8.66 8.46
N SER A 132 -7.56 7.40 8.32
CA SER A 132 -7.11 6.53 7.23
C SER A 132 -8.26 5.66 6.75
N VAL A 133 -8.31 5.39 5.44
CA VAL A 133 -9.31 4.46 4.87
C VAL A 133 -8.83 3.02 4.99
N GLU A 134 -7.60 2.79 4.55
CA GLU A 134 -6.91 1.52 4.70
C GLU A 134 -5.90 1.68 5.82
N SER A 135 -6.21 1.11 6.98
CA SER A 135 -5.19 0.78 7.96
C SER A 135 -4.56 -0.54 7.52
N TYR A 136 -3.43 -0.47 6.81
CA TYR A 136 -2.52 -1.61 6.88
C TYR A 136 -1.94 -1.53 8.28
N SER A 137 -2.53 -2.29 9.17
CA SER A 137 -1.89 -2.59 10.42
C SER A 137 -0.47 -3.09 10.11
N ALA A 138 0.55 -2.54 10.77
CA ALA A 138 1.88 -3.13 10.81
C ALA A 138 1.82 -4.57 11.40
N TYR A 139 0.69 -4.93 12.02
CA TYR A 139 0.31 -6.29 12.37
C TYR A 139 -0.47 -6.94 11.22
N ALA A 140 -0.19 -8.21 10.96
CA ALA A 140 -0.89 -8.99 9.95
C ALA A 140 -2.42 -8.77 10.02
N PRO A 141 -3.12 -8.64 8.87
CA PRO A 141 -4.58 -8.44 8.82
C PRO A 141 -5.39 -9.57 9.51
N TRP A 142 -4.72 -10.64 9.94
CA TRP A 142 -5.20 -11.70 10.81
C TRP A 142 -4.24 -11.86 12.01
N SER A 143 -4.74 -11.88 13.25
CA SER A 143 -3.91 -12.20 14.41
C SER A 143 -3.72 -13.72 14.52
N LEU A 144 -2.48 -14.15 14.77
CA LEU A 144 -2.16 -15.55 15.11
C LEU A 144 -3.01 -16.07 16.28
N GLU A 145 -3.50 -15.18 17.15
CA GLU A 145 -4.42 -15.47 18.25
C GLU A 145 -5.77 -16.06 17.82
N ARG A 146 -6.16 -15.92 16.54
CA ARG A 146 -7.38 -16.53 15.98
C ARG A 146 -7.16 -17.95 15.44
N LEU A 147 -5.92 -18.42 15.37
CA LEU A 147 -5.58 -19.79 15.00
C LEU A 147 -5.36 -20.58 16.28
N ASP A 148 -6.14 -21.64 16.47
CA ASP A 148 -5.87 -22.57 17.56
C ASP A 148 -4.70 -23.51 17.18
N GLY A 149 -4.21 -24.27 18.17
CA GLY A 149 -3.08 -25.18 17.95
C GLY A 149 -3.36 -26.27 16.90
N ILE A 150 -4.63 -26.57 16.60
CA ILE A 150 -4.98 -27.53 15.54
C ILE A 150 -4.83 -26.87 14.17
N ASP A 151 -5.33 -25.64 14.02
CA ASP A 151 -5.18 -24.88 12.78
C ASP A 151 -3.70 -24.71 12.42
N LEU A 152 -2.84 -24.41 13.40
CA LEU A 152 -1.38 -24.30 13.18
C LEU A 152 -0.75 -25.63 12.73
N LYS A 153 -1.13 -26.75 13.34
CA LYS A 153 -0.67 -28.09 12.92
C LYS A 153 -1.11 -28.44 11.50
N ILE A 154 -2.33 -28.07 11.12
CA ILE A 154 -2.85 -28.24 9.76
C ILE A 154 -1.99 -27.45 8.78
N ILE A 155 -1.74 -26.16 9.06
CA ILE A 155 -0.92 -25.29 8.21
C ILE A 155 0.49 -25.84 8.08
N GLN A 156 1.12 -26.29 9.16
CA GLN A 156 2.45 -26.89 9.12
C GLN A 156 2.51 -28.17 8.28
N ALA A 157 1.52 -29.05 8.42
CA ALA A 157 1.46 -30.29 7.65
C ALA A 157 1.33 -29.99 6.14
N LEU A 158 0.46 -29.05 5.77
CA LEU A 158 0.23 -28.66 4.37
C LEU A 158 1.34 -27.79 3.79
N ALA A 159 2.05 -27.02 4.62
CA ALA A 159 3.26 -26.30 4.20
C ALA A 159 4.38 -27.28 3.84
N LYS A 160 4.52 -28.37 4.60
CA LYS A 160 5.49 -29.43 4.31
C LYS A 160 5.10 -30.25 3.08
N ASP A 161 3.83 -30.62 2.97
CA ASP A 161 3.28 -31.34 1.83
C ASP A 161 1.84 -30.91 1.57
N GLY A 162 1.64 -30.08 0.54
CA GLY A 162 0.31 -29.61 0.15
C GLY A 162 -0.62 -30.71 -0.38
N ARG A 163 -0.12 -31.93 -0.58
CA ARG A 163 -0.90 -33.11 -0.98
C ARG A 163 -1.20 -34.05 0.18
N ALA A 164 -0.77 -33.73 1.40
CA ALA A 164 -1.00 -34.56 2.57
C ALA A 164 -2.49 -34.91 2.73
N SER A 165 -2.79 -36.18 3.02
CA SER A 165 -4.17 -36.60 3.17
C SER A 165 -4.76 -36.11 4.49
N LEU A 166 -6.07 -35.84 4.52
CA LEU A 166 -6.76 -35.41 5.74
C LEU A 166 -6.66 -36.47 6.86
N VAL A 167 -6.51 -37.74 6.50
CA VAL A 167 -6.30 -38.86 7.44
C VAL A 167 -4.94 -38.77 8.11
N GLU A 168 -3.88 -38.43 7.36
CA GLU A 168 -2.55 -38.24 7.92
C GLU A 168 -2.49 -37.03 8.85
N ILE A 169 -3.14 -35.92 8.46
CA ILE A 169 -3.24 -34.71 9.28
C ILE A 169 -4.05 -34.98 10.56
N ALA A 170 -5.13 -35.77 10.47
CA ALA A 170 -5.95 -36.17 11.62
C ALA A 170 -5.13 -36.93 12.69
N LYS A 171 -4.22 -37.82 12.28
CA LYS A 171 -3.35 -38.58 13.20
C LYS A 171 -2.50 -37.67 14.10
N GLY A 172 -2.06 -36.51 13.60
CA GLY A 172 -1.23 -35.55 14.35
C GLY A 172 -1.99 -34.53 15.21
N THR A 173 -3.32 -34.51 15.10
CA THR A 173 -4.16 -33.44 15.67
C THR A 173 -5.22 -33.95 16.66
N GLY A 174 -5.58 -35.24 16.62
CA GLY A 174 -6.60 -35.82 17.51
C GLY A 174 -8.04 -35.53 17.08
N LEU A 175 -8.25 -34.89 15.92
CA LEU A 175 -9.57 -34.73 15.30
C LEU A 175 -9.88 -35.87 14.32
N SER A 176 -11.17 -36.05 14.02
CA SER A 176 -11.59 -36.90 12.92
C SER A 176 -11.17 -36.30 11.57
N PRO A 177 -11.01 -37.11 10.50
CA PRO A 177 -10.72 -36.60 9.16
C PRO A 177 -11.78 -35.59 8.66
N VAL A 178 -13.05 -35.76 9.05
CA VAL A 178 -14.13 -34.80 8.75
C VAL A 178 -13.92 -33.48 9.48
N GLY A 179 -13.50 -33.53 10.75
CA GLY A 179 -13.15 -32.32 11.51
C GLY A 179 -11.98 -31.55 10.87
N ILE A 180 -10.95 -32.25 10.42
CA ILE A 180 -9.83 -31.64 9.69
C ILE A 180 -10.26 -31.05 8.36
N LYS A 181 -11.13 -31.74 7.60
CA LYS A 181 -11.69 -31.23 6.36
C LYS A 181 -12.33 -29.85 6.57
N ASN A 182 -13.24 -29.76 7.54
CA ASN A 182 -13.97 -28.51 7.82
C ASN A 182 -13.02 -27.37 8.23
N ARG A 183 -11.95 -27.69 8.97
CA ARG A 183 -10.92 -26.71 9.36
C ARG A 183 -10.12 -26.22 8.16
N VAL A 184 -9.67 -27.12 7.28
CA VAL A 184 -8.94 -26.76 6.05
C VAL A 184 -9.81 -25.89 5.14
N GLU A 185 -11.07 -26.28 4.91
CA GLU A 185 -12.01 -25.51 4.09
C GLU A 185 -12.21 -24.10 4.66
N ARG A 186 -12.46 -23.98 5.96
CA ARG A 186 -12.57 -22.68 6.63
C ARG A 186 -11.31 -21.83 6.46
N LEU A 187 -10.12 -22.40 6.68
CA LEU A 187 -8.86 -21.65 6.53
C LEU A 187 -8.63 -21.16 5.08
N ILE A 188 -9.09 -21.92 4.09
CA ILE A 188 -9.05 -21.52 2.67
C ILE A 188 -10.08 -20.43 2.38
N GLU A 189 -11.32 -20.58 2.86
CA GLU A 189 -12.40 -19.60 2.71
C GLU A 189 -12.02 -18.25 3.35
N ASP A 190 -11.44 -18.31 4.55
CA ASP A 190 -10.89 -17.16 5.28
C ASP A 190 -9.63 -16.58 4.62
N ARG A 191 -9.12 -17.21 3.56
CA ARG A 191 -7.89 -16.87 2.82
C ARG A 191 -6.63 -16.85 3.68
N VAL A 192 -6.64 -17.58 4.80
CA VAL A 192 -5.49 -17.78 5.68
C VAL A 192 -4.57 -18.87 5.12
N LEU A 193 -5.14 -19.87 4.46
CA LEU A 193 -4.42 -20.97 3.84
C LEU A 193 -4.65 -20.96 2.31
N LYS A 194 -3.57 -21.19 1.55
CA LYS A 194 -3.63 -21.43 0.11
C LYS A 194 -2.78 -22.64 -0.22
N ILE A 195 -3.34 -23.57 -0.99
CA ILE A 195 -2.60 -24.71 -1.54
C ILE A 195 -2.32 -24.41 -3.01
N GLN A 196 -1.06 -24.45 -3.42
CA GLN A 196 -0.65 -24.21 -4.80
C GLN A 196 0.46 -25.17 -5.24
N GLY A 197 0.43 -25.57 -6.51
CA GLY A 197 1.57 -26.23 -7.14
C GLY A 197 2.70 -25.23 -7.39
N LEU A 198 3.93 -25.63 -7.10
CA LEU A 198 5.12 -24.83 -7.36
C LEU A 198 5.90 -25.43 -8.53
N LEU A 199 6.35 -24.55 -9.43
CA LEU A 199 7.28 -24.93 -10.49
C LEU A 199 8.67 -25.17 -9.90
N ASN A 200 9.36 -26.23 -10.33
CA ASN A 200 10.77 -26.40 -10.01
C ASN A 200 11.61 -25.43 -10.85
N MET A 201 11.97 -24.28 -10.27
CA MET A 201 12.66 -23.18 -10.97
C MET A 201 13.98 -23.63 -11.60
N GLU A 202 14.77 -24.45 -10.92
CA GLU A 202 16.08 -24.94 -11.38
C GLU A 202 15.99 -25.82 -12.64
N LYS A 203 14.80 -26.34 -12.95
CA LYS A 203 14.56 -27.15 -14.16
C LYS A 203 14.17 -26.31 -15.38
N VAL A 204 13.81 -25.04 -15.19
CA VAL A 204 13.24 -24.19 -16.24
C VAL A 204 14.04 -22.91 -16.45
N TYR A 205 14.68 -22.41 -15.40
CA TYR A 205 15.41 -21.17 -15.39
C TYR A 205 16.86 -21.41 -14.98
N SER A 206 17.76 -20.51 -15.38
CA SER A 206 19.20 -20.61 -15.07
C SER A 206 19.75 -19.35 -14.40
N VAL A 207 19.05 -18.23 -14.52
CA VAL A 207 19.52 -16.91 -14.07
C VAL A 207 18.36 -16.11 -13.51
N SER A 208 18.66 -15.22 -12.57
CA SER A 208 17.71 -14.26 -12.03
C SER A 208 18.23 -12.83 -12.15
N ALA A 209 17.33 -11.87 -12.02
CA ALA A 209 17.71 -10.48 -11.81
C ALA A 209 16.84 -9.82 -10.75
N HIS A 210 17.48 -9.05 -9.88
CA HIS A 210 16.83 -8.11 -8.98
C HIS A 210 16.94 -6.70 -9.57
N ILE A 211 15.79 -6.06 -9.75
CA ILE A 211 15.69 -4.80 -10.46
C ILE A 211 15.05 -3.79 -9.52
N GLU A 212 15.76 -2.71 -9.24
CA GLU A 212 15.27 -1.61 -8.43
C GLU A 212 14.95 -0.42 -9.34
N ILE A 213 13.77 0.16 -9.16
CA ILE A 213 13.22 1.17 -10.06
C ILE A 213 12.83 2.39 -9.22
N GLU A 214 13.26 3.55 -9.69
CA GLU A 214 12.74 4.85 -9.27
C GLU A 214 11.84 5.38 -10.38
N ALA A 215 10.57 5.59 -10.08
CA ALA A 215 9.60 6.16 -11.03
C ALA A 215 8.60 7.08 -10.32
N ASP A 216 7.83 7.87 -11.05
CA ASP A 216 6.68 8.57 -10.45
C ASP A 216 5.58 7.58 -10.02
N SER A 217 4.64 8.05 -9.19
CA SER A 217 3.55 7.24 -8.61
C SER A 217 2.66 6.59 -9.68
N GLN A 218 2.32 7.34 -10.73
CA GLN A 218 1.46 6.85 -11.81
C GLN A 218 2.16 5.76 -12.65
N THR A 219 3.44 5.95 -12.92
CA THR A 219 4.31 5.01 -13.63
C THR A 219 4.53 3.74 -12.82
N THR A 220 4.76 3.87 -11.51
CA THR A 220 4.87 2.74 -10.59
C THR A 220 3.61 1.88 -10.61
N LYS A 221 2.43 2.50 -10.59
CA LYS A 221 1.16 1.79 -10.68
C LYS A 221 0.98 1.03 -11.99
N ARG A 222 1.28 1.67 -13.14
CA ARG A 222 1.23 1.01 -14.45
C ARG A 222 2.21 -0.16 -14.54
N LEU A 223 3.43 0.01 -14.03
CA LEU A 223 4.43 -1.04 -13.96
C LEU A 223 3.90 -2.24 -13.16
N ILE A 224 3.29 -2.01 -11.99
CA ILE A 224 2.72 -3.09 -11.18
C ILE A 224 1.66 -3.87 -11.97
N GLU A 225 0.65 -3.18 -12.52
CA GLU A 225 -0.44 -3.82 -13.27
C GLU A 225 0.07 -4.61 -14.49
N LYS A 226 1.17 -4.16 -15.11
CA LYS A 226 1.83 -4.81 -16.24
C LYS A 226 2.67 -6.00 -15.82
N LEU A 227 3.47 -5.86 -14.77
CA LEU A 227 4.46 -6.84 -14.33
C LEU A 227 3.85 -7.98 -13.52
N GLU A 228 2.75 -7.75 -12.80
CA GLU A 228 1.98 -8.81 -12.10
C GLU A 228 1.53 -9.95 -13.03
N LYS A 229 1.38 -9.65 -14.33
CA LYS A 229 0.95 -10.63 -15.34
C LYS A 229 2.11 -11.30 -16.06
N SER A 230 3.36 -10.96 -15.73
CA SER A 230 4.53 -11.50 -16.39
C SER A 230 4.90 -12.87 -15.82
N PRO A 231 5.15 -13.89 -16.66
CA PRO A 231 5.56 -15.21 -16.18
C PRO A 231 7.00 -15.23 -15.66
N LEU A 232 7.80 -14.20 -15.95
CA LEU A 232 9.18 -14.09 -15.48
C LEU A 232 9.27 -13.43 -14.10
N VAL A 233 8.25 -12.67 -13.68
CA VAL A 233 8.24 -11.94 -12.41
C VAL A 233 7.73 -12.86 -11.31
N TYR A 234 8.57 -13.12 -10.30
CA TYR A 234 8.20 -13.95 -9.16
C TYR A 234 8.05 -13.15 -7.86
N HIS A 235 8.52 -11.90 -7.84
CA HIS A 235 8.43 -11.03 -6.67
C HIS A 235 8.36 -9.56 -7.09
N LEU A 236 7.47 -8.80 -6.45
CA LEU A 236 7.24 -7.39 -6.74
C LEU A 236 6.89 -6.66 -5.44
N VAL A 237 7.63 -5.59 -5.12
CA VAL A 237 7.48 -4.87 -3.85
C VAL A 237 7.52 -3.37 -4.09
N LYS A 238 6.52 -2.66 -3.59
CA LYS A 238 6.62 -1.20 -3.41
C LYS A 238 7.42 -0.90 -2.16
N ALA A 239 8.45 -0.07 -2.30
CA ALA A 239 9.36 0.27 -1.22
C ALA A 239 9.32 1.78 -0.93
N SER A 240 9.77 2.17 0.27
CA SER A 240 9.90 3.59 0.67
C SER A 240 11.34 4.11 0.58
N GLY A 241 12.24 3.31 -0.01
CA GLY A 241 13.64 3.68 -0.24
C GLY A 241 13.81 4.60 -1.44
N ARG A 242 15.06 4.84 -1.85
CA ARG A 242 15.39 5.59 -3.07
C ARG A 242 14.66 5.02 -4.29
N TYR A 243 14.69 3.69 -4.41
CA TYR A 243 13.88 2.96 -5.36
C TYR A 243 12.52 2.64 -4.73
N ASN A 244 11.46 3.08 -5.40
CA ASN A 244 10.09 2.91 -4.91
C ASN A 244 9.39 1.67 -5.47
N LEU A 245 10.04 0.92 -6.37
CA LEU A 245 9.61 -0.38 -6.85
C LEU A 245 10.79 -1.35 -6.99
N MET A 246 10.67 -2.53 -6.40
CA MET A 246 11.61 -3.64 -6.55
C MET A 246 10.92 -4.78 -7.32
N VAL A 247 11.58 -5.30 -8.35
CA VAL A 247 11.11 -6.39 -9.21
C VAL A 247 12.15 -7.49 -9.18
N SER A 248 11.76 -8.73 -8.90
CA SER A 248 12.65 -9.88 -9.06
C SER A 248 12.10 -10.81 -10.14
N ILE A 249 12.98 -11.16 -11.07
CA ILE A 249 12.66 -12.01 -12.21
C ILE A 249 13.56 -13.23 -12.27
N VAL A 250 13.04 -14.32 -12.84
CA VAL A 250 13.80 -15.51 -13.25
C VAL A 250 13.68 -15.69 -14.76
N ALA A 251 14.72 -16.22 -15.39
CA ALA A 251 14.77 -16.39 -16.84
C ALA A 251 15.64 -17.59 -17.25
N PRO A 252 15.44 -18.14 -18.46
CA PRO A 252 16.23 -19.28 -18.95
C PRO A 252 17.66 -18.90 -19.35
N ASN A 253 17.94 -17.61 -19.59
CA ASN A 253 19.25 -17.09 -19.96
C ASN A 253 19.31 -15.56 -19.80
N LEU A 254 20.51 -14.99 -19.90
CA LEU A 254 20.76 -13.55 -19.77
C LEU A 254 20.05 -12.73 -20.86
N GLU A 255 20.01 -13.23 -22.11
CA GLU A 255 19.33 -12.57 -23.22
C GLU A 255 17.84 -12.32 -22.92
N SER A 256 17.18 -13.25 -22.23
CA SER A 256 15.80 -13.10 -21.80
C SER A 256 15.62 -11.98 -20.76
N ILE A 257 16.60 -11.80 -19.86
CA ILE A 257 16.62 -10.68 -18.91
C ILE A 257 16.81 -9.36 -19.64
N GLU A 258 17.76 -9.28 -20.57
CA GLU A 258 18.02 -8.08 -21.36
C GLU A 258 16.79 -7.68 -22.18
N SER A 259 16.15 -8.65 -22.83
CA SER A 259 14.90 -8.49 -23.59
C SER A 259 13.76 -8.02 -22.70
N PHE A 260 13.63 -8.57 -21.48
CA PHE A 260 12.65 -8.11 -20.50
C PHE A 260 12.89 -6.64 -20.13
N ILE A 261 14.11 -6.26 -19.76
CA ILE A 261 14.44 -4.89 -19.37
C ILE A 261 14.18 -3.93 -20.53
N ALA A 262 14.64 -4.27 -21.74
CA ALA A 262 14.48 -3.44 -22.93
C ALA A 262 13.01 -3.21 -23.29
N LYS A 263 12.17 -4.27 -23.26
CA LYS A 263 10.78 -4.21 -23.73
C LYS A 263 9.77 -3.84 -22.65
N LYS A 264 10.07 -4.09 -21.38
CA LYS A 264 9.12 -3.92 -20.27
C LYS A 264 9.42 -2.69 -19.43
N LEU A 265 10.68 -2.33 -19.27
CA LEU A 265 11.10 -1.23 -18.39
C LEU A 265 11.54 -0.01 -19.19
N ARG A 266 12.52 -0.14 -20.09
CA ARG A 266 13.07 1.01 -20.83
C ARG A 266 12.06 1.73 -21.73
N THR A 267 10.95 1.08 -22.08
CA THR A 267 9.86 1.68 -22.86
C THR A 267 8.86 2.47 -22.01
N GLU A 268 8.93 2.38 -20.68
CA GLU A 268 7.94 3.01 -19.81
C GLU A 268 8.32 4.47 -19.52
N PRO A 269 7.51 5.44 -19.97
CA PRO A 269 7.74 6.84 -19.65
C PRO A 269 7.54 7.05 -18.14
N GLY A 270 8.40 7.85 -17.53
CA GLY A 270 8.34 8.21 -16.11
C GLY A 270 9.23 7.37 -15.19
N ILE A 271 9.95 6.38 -15.73
CA ILE A 271 11.08 5.77 -15.02
C ILE A 271 12.25 6.75 -15.02
N LYS A 272 12.80 7.04 -13.83
CA LYS A 272 13.94 7.94 -13.61
C LYS A 272 15.25 7.16 -13.48
N HIS A 273 15.23 6.05 -12.73
CA HIS A 273 16.40 5.22 -12.52
C HIS A 273 16.03 3.75 -12.53
N VAL A 274 16.94 2.92 -13.04
CA VAL A 274 16.86 1.46 -12.99
C VAL A 274 18.22 0.92 -12.62
N GLU A 275 18.27 0.19 -11.51
CA GLU A 275 19.44 -0.58 -11.10
C GLU A 275 19.14 -2.06 -11.29
N VAL A 276 20.07 -2.80 -11.91
CA VAL A 276 19.87 -4.21 -12.27
C VAL A 276 21.03 -5.02 -11.71
N ASN A 277 20.70 -5.99 -10.87
CA ASN A 277 21.63 -6.95 -10.30
C ASN A 277 21.28 -8.34 -10.83
N VAL A 278 22.11 -8.90 -11.70
CA VAL A 278 21.94 -10.24 -12.26
C VAL A 278 22.69 -11.25 -11.39
N GLY A 279 22.11 -12.42 -11.16
CA GLY A 279 22.75 -13.47 -10.37
C GLY A 279 22.16 -14.86 -10.61
N GLU A 280 22.56 -15.79 -9.75
CA GLU A 280 22.01 -17.15 -9.70
C GLU A 280 20.52 -17.14 -9.33
N LEU A 281 19.88 -18.31 -9.39
CA LEU A 281 18.49 -18.46 -9.00
C LEU A 281 18.27 -18.12 -7.51
N PRO A 282 17.10 -17.57 -7.15
CA PRO A 282 16.81 -17.24 -5.76
C PRO A 282 16.76 -18.49 -4.89
N ILE A 283 17.39 -18.42 -3.72
CA ILE A 283 17.24 -19.44 -2.67
C ILE A 283 15.90 -19.17 -1.96
N ILE A 284 14.90 -20.01 -2.23
CA ILE A 284 13.56 -19.88 -1.63
C ILE A 284 13.42 -20.95 -0.52
N PRO A 285 13.12 -20.57 0.73
CA PRO A 285 12.83 -21.54 1.79
C PRO A 285 11.68 -22.46 1.37
N LYS A 286 11.83 -23.77 1.59
CA LYS A 286 10.80 -24.77 1.25
C LYS A 286 9.46 -24.52 1.96
N THR A 287 9.52 -23.93 3.15
CA THR A 287 8.35 -23.62 3.96
C THR A 287 8.51 -22.25 4.59
N TRP A 288 7.43 -21.47 4.62
CA TRP A 288 7.34 -20.25 5.40
C TRP A 288 6.21 -20.44 6.43
N ASN A 289 6.60 -20.77 7.66
CA ASN A 289 5.65 -20.97 8.75
C ASN A 289 5.81 -19.84 9.76
N PRO A 290 4.70 -19.29 10.30
CA PRO A 290 4.79 -18.38 11.43
C PRO A 290 5.45 -19.11 12.61
N PRO A 291 6.31 -18.44 13.39
CA PRO A 291 6.83 -19.01 14.61
C PRO A 291 5.66 -19.29 15.55
N ILE A 292 5.58 -20.51 16.06
CA ILE A 292 4.65 -20.86 17.13
C ILE A 292 5.36 -20.47 18.43
N ALA A 293 4.81 -19.47 19.13
CA ALA A 293 5.25 -19.10 20.48
C ALA A 293 4.70 -20.11 21.50
#